data_AF-A0A7J6SIZ7-F1
#
_entry.id   AF-A0A7J6SIZ7-F1
#
_cell.length_a   1.000
_cell.length_b   1.000
_cell.length_c   1.000
_cell.angle_alpha   90.00
_cell.angle_beta   90.00
_cell.angle_gamma   90.00
#
_symmetry.space_group_name_H-M   'P 1'
#
loop_
_entity.id
_entity.type
_entity.pdbx_description
1 polymer ?
#
loop_
_entity_poly.entity_id
_entity_poly.type
_entity_poly.pdbx_seq_one_letter_code
_entity_poly.pdbx_strand_id
1 'polypeptide(L)'
;LSTDGVYERLAYSYAFGQSVKLDLFEWSIDRAIQGTRNIPENLARTGKIGIGITEVTKKMGELFVQRSNINLHSDILDTPDVFWEFDLIERVYDMCRDYLDVHKRLDVLNQKLDIMKDMYEMIQNELNVEHGNKLEVIVIILIILEVVLELAQVAVTMIHG
;
A
#
# COMPACT_ATOMS: atom_id res chain seq x y z
N LEU A 1 50.42 9.77 8.11
CA LEU A 1 49.40 9.97 7.06
C LEU A 1 48.10 9.43 7.63
N SER A 2 47.11 10.30 7.71
CA SER A 2 45.96 10.28 8.61
C SER A 2 44.91 9.24 8.21
N THR A 3 44.94 8.08 8.86
CA THR A 3 43.94 7.01 8.71
C THR A 3 42.53 7.51 9.03
N ASP A 4 42.40 8.46 9.97
CA ASP A 4 41.14 9.13 10.34
C ASP A 4 40.42 9.74 9.13
N GLY A 5 41.15 10.38 8.21
CA GLY A 5 40.55 11.01 7.03
C GLY A 5 40.03 10.03 5.98
N VAL A 6 40.52 8.78 5.96
CA VAL A 6 40.02 7.74 5.03
C VAL A 6 38.70 7.19 5.55
N TYR A 7 38.60 6.93 6.85
CA TYR A 7 37.37 6.41 7.44
C TYR A 7 36.26 7.45 7.53
N GLU A 8 36.58 8.72 7.80
CA GLU A 8 35.59 9.82 7.70
C GLU A 8 35.01 9.92 6.29
N ARG A 9 35.87 9.87 5.25
CA ARG A 9 35.40 9.87 3.85
C ARG A 9 34.55 8.65 3.53
N LEU A 10 34.86 7.49 4.11
CA LEU A 10 34.07 6.28 3.96
C LEU A 10 32.69 6.45 4.60
N ALA A 11 32.61 6.97 5.82
CA ALA A 11 31.36 7.26 6.51
C ALA A 11 30.47 8.22 5.70
N TYR A 12 31.02 9.34 5.21
CA TYR A 12 30.30 10.25 4.34
C TYR A 12 29.81 9.57 3.05
N SER A 13 30.67 8.79 2.38
CA SER A 13 30.29 8.09 1.15
C SER A 13 29.16 7.09 1.39
N TYR A 14 29.17 6.40 2.54
CA TYR A 14 28.13 5.46 2.92
C TYR A 14 26.79 6.17 3.19
N ALA A 15 26.81 7.25 3.98
CA ALA A 15 25.63 8.07 4.25
C ALA A 15 25.03 8.67 2.95
N PHE A 16 25.87 9.15 2.03
CA PHE A 16 25.40 9.62 0.72
C PHE A 16 24.82 8.49 -0.13
N GLY A 17 25.46 7.32 -0.14
CA GLY A 17 24.94 6.14 -0.84
C GLY A 17 23.56 5.72 -0.34
N GLN A 18 23.35 5.78 0.98
CA GLN A 18 22.03 5.53 1.58
C GLN A 18 21.00 6.58 1.17
N SER A 19 21.35 7.87 1.21
CA SER A 19 20.43 8.94 0.78
C SER A 19 20.00 8.76 -0.68
N VAL A 20 20.93 8.43 -1.58
CA VAL A 20 20.61 8.18 -2.99
C VAL A 20 19.71 6.95 -3.16
N LYS A 21 19.93 5.90 -2.35
CA LYS A 21 19.05 4.73 -2.36
C LYS A 21 17.65 5.07 -1.86
N LEU A 22 17.55 5.91 -0.83
CA LEU A 22 16.27 6.40 -0.30
C LEU A 22 15.52 7.24 -1.36
N ASP A 23 16.23 8.08 -2.12
CA ASP A 23 15.65 8.84 -3.24
C ASP A 23 14.97 7.91 -4.27
N LEU A 24 15.58 6.76 -4.57
CA LEU A 24 15.01 5.78 -5.51
C LEU A 24 13.71 5.16 -4.98
N PHE A 25 13.64 4.85 -3.69
CA PHE A 25 12.42 4.34 -3.06
C PHE A 25 11.32 5.39 -3.00
N GLU A 26 11.67 6.62 -2.63
CA GLU A 26 10.75 7.77 -2.63
C GLU A 26 10.15 7.98 -4.02
N TRP A 27 10.98 7.96 -5.06
CA TRP A 27 10.51 8.11 -6.44
C TRP A 27 9.62 6.96 -6.91
N SER A 28 9.94 5.71 -6.54
CA SER A 28 9.12 4.54 -6.87
C SER A 28 7.72 4.66 -6.25
N ILE A 29 7.66 5.07 -4.98
CA ILE A 29 6.41 5.25 -4.25
C ILE A 29 5.62 6.44 -4.78
N ASP A 30 6.26 7.58 -5.02
CA ASP A 30 5.58 8.76 -5.58
C ASP A 30 5.00 8.47 -6.97
N ARG A 31 5.69 7.69 -7.79
CA ARG A 31 5.14 7.19 -9.06
C ARG A 31 3.92 6.31 -8.85
N ALA A 32 3.95 5.40 -7.88
CA ALA A 32 2.82 4.54 -7.57
C ALA A 32 1.60 5.36 -7.12
N ILE A 33 1.80 6.36 -6.25
CA ILE A 33 0.77 7.28 -5.79
C ILE A 33 0.18 8.08 -6.97
N GLN A 34 1.03 8.63 -7.84
CA GLN A 34 0.58 9.37 -9.01
C GLN A 34 -0.24 8.49 -9.97
N GLY A 35 0.17 7.23 -10.14
CA GLY A 35 -0.52 6.26 -10.99
C GLY A 35 -1.90 5.85 -10.48
N THR A 36 -2.19 6.02 -9.18
CA THR A 36 -3.46 5.61 -8.56
C THR A 36 -4.32 6.79 -8.12
N ARG A 37 -3.85 8.03 -8.29
CA ARG A 37 -4.51 9.28 -7.87
C ARG A 37 -5.93 9.43 -8.43
N ASN A 38 -6.17 8.95 -9.64
CA ASN A 38 -7.48 9.02 -10.29
C ASN A 38 -8.56 8.19 -9.58
N ILE A 39 -8.19 7.11 -8.86
CA ILE A 39 -9.14 6.22 -8.20
C ILE A 39 -9.91 6.94 -7.07
N PRO A 40 -9.25 7.50 -6.03
CA PRO A 40 -9.96 8.21 -4.97
C PRO A 40 -10.65 9.48 -5.49
N GLU A 41 -10.08 10.18 -6.48
CA GLU A 41 -10.72 11.36 -7.09
C GLU A 41 -12.03 10.99 -7.83
N ASN A 42 -12.03 9.88 -8.56
CA ASN A 42 -13.23 9.38 -9.24
C ASN A 42 -14.26 8.87 -8.23
N LEU A 43 -13.83 8.18 -7.17
CA LEU A 43 -14.70 7.73 -6.09
C LEU A 43 -15.38 8.92 -5.40
N ALA A 44 -14.62 9.97 -5.05
CA ALA A 44 -15.16 11.18 -4.44
C ALA A 44 -16.15 11.92 -5.35
N ARG A 45 -15.91 11.94 -6.67
CA ARG A 45 -16.77 12.64 -7.63
C ARG A 45 -18.02 11.87 -8.02
N THR A 46 -17.92 10.55 -8.16
CA THR A 46 -18.97 9.72 -8.79
C THR A 46 -19.61 8.71 -7.84
N GLY A 47 -19.01 8.48 -6.66
CA GLY A 47 -19.39 7.40 -5.75
C GLY A 47 -19.03 6.01 -6.29
N LYS A 48 -18.28 5.91 -7.39
CA LYS A 48 -17.91 4.64 -8.03
C LYS A 48 -16.39 4.52 -8.15
N ILE A 49 -15.88 3.34 -7.80
CA ILE A 49 -14.45 3.04 -7.76
C ILE A 49 -13.87 2.89 -9.18
N GLY A 50 -14.68 2.40 -10.14
CA GLY A 50 -14.28 2.31 -11.55
C GLY A 50 -13.24 1.23 -11.88
N ILE A 51 -12.74 0.49 -10.89
CA ILE A 51 -11.83 -0.67 -11.03
C ILE A 51 -12.40 -1.90 -10.31
N GLY A 52 -12.01 -3.10 -10.77
CA GLY A 52 -12.51 -4.36 -10.21
C GLY A 52 -11.69 -4.88 -9.02
N ILE A 53 -12.28 -5.82 -8.27
CA ILE A 53 -11.68 -6.43 -7.06
C ILE A 53 -10.30 -7.05 -7.33
N THR A 54 -10.14 -7.69 -8.49
CA THR A 54 -8.88 -8.30 -8.91
C THR A 54 -7.79 -7.27 -9.13
N GLU A 55 -8.15 -6.11 -9.69
CA GLU A 55 -7.18 -5.05 -9.97
C GLU A 55 -6.69 -4.39 -8.68
N VAL A 56 -7.62 -4.11 -7.75
CA VAL A 56 -7.30 -3.61 -6.39
C VAL A 56 -6.39 -4.59 -5.66
N THR A 57 -6.71 -5.88 -5.72
CA THR A 57 -5.92 -6.93 -5.07
C THR A 57 -4.50 -7.01 -5.66
N LYS A 58 -4.35 -6.86 -6.98
CA LYS A 58 -3.04 -6.79 -7.64
C LYS A 58 -2.25 -5.56 -7.17
N LYS A 59 -2.89 -4.39 -7.09
CA LYS A 59 -2.27 -3.14 -6.62
C LYS A 59 -1.83 -3.23 -5.16
N MET A 60 -2.64 -3.86 -4.31
CA MET A 60 -2.30 -4.16 -2.92
C MET A 60 -1.09 -5.08 -2.81
N GLY A 61 -1.00 -6.11 -3.67
CA GLY A 61 0.17 -6.99 -3.75
C GLY A 61 1.44 -6.25 -4.22
N GLU A 62 1.34 -5.40 -5.24
CA GLU A 62 2.43 -4.54 -5.70
C GLU A 62 2.95 -3.64 -4.55
N LEU A 63 2.03 -3.03 -3.78
CA LEU A 63 2.36 -2.22 -2.60
C LEU A 63 3.09 -3.04 -1.52
N PHE A 64 2.63 -4.27 -1.26
CA PHE A 64 3.26 -5.17 -0.28
C PHE A 64 4.70 -5.52 -0.69
N VAL A 65 4.95 -5.79 -1.98
CA VAL A 65 6.31 -6.03 -2.49
C VAL A 65 7.20 -4.79 -2.30
N GLN A 66 6.69 -3.59 -2.55
CA GLN A 66 7.43 -2.34 -2.32
C GLN A 66 7.78 -2.16 -0.83
N ARG A 67 6.81 -2.37 0.07
CA ARG A 67 7.02 -2.30 1.52
C ARG A 67 8.06 -3.32 1.99
N SER A 68 7.97 -4.55 1.50
CA SER A 68 8.92 -5.62 1.80
C SER A 68 10.34 -5.27 1.34
N ASN A 69 10.48 -4.72 0.12
CA ASN A 69 11.77 -4.27 -0.40
C ASN A 69 12.39 -3.14 0.44
N ILE A 70 11.58 -2.21 0.94
CA ILE A 70 12.06 -1.14 1.82
C ILE A 70 12.49 -1.71 3.17
N ASN A 71 11.66 -2.56 3.77
CA ASN A 71 11.94 -3.16 5.07
C ASN A 71 13.21 -4.04 5.03
N LEU A 72 13.37 -4.87 4.00
CA LEU A 72 14.56 -5.70 3.80
C LEU A 72 15.86 -4.88 3.67
N HIS A 73 15.75 -3.64 3.18
CA HIS A 73 16.89 -2.73 3.08
C HIS A 73 16.93 -1.72 4.23
N SER A 74 15.97 -1.73 5.15
CA SER A 74 15.91 -0.86 6.32
C SER A 74 16.97 -1.26 7.34
N ASP A 75 17.27 -2.55 7.48
CA ASP A 75 18.38 -3.03 8.29
C ASP A 75 19.75 -2.55 7.77
N ILE A 76 19.84 -2.21 6.47
CA ILE A 76 21.03 -1.58 5.86
C ILE A 76 21.05 -0.06 6.09
N LEU A 77 19.94 0.55 6.53
CA LEU A 77 19.86 1.97 6.85
C LEU A 77 20.36 2.28 8.27
N ASP A 78 20.53 1.29 9.13
CA ASP A 78 21.15 1.45 10.45
C ASP A 78 22.67 1.55 10.37
N THR A 79 23.30 2.00 11.46
CA THR A 79 24.75 2.23 11.52
C THR A 79 25.48 0.90 11.27
N PRO A 80 26.22 0.76 10.16
CA PRO A 80 26.96 -0.46 9.87
C PRO A 80 27.85 -0.89 11.03
N ASP A 81 27.87 -2.19 11.33
CA ASP A 81 28.73 -2.79 12.36
C ASP A 81 30.21 -2.39 12.20
N VAL A 82 30.64 -2.14 10.95
CA VAL A 82 32.01 -1.70 10.62
C VAL A 82 32.39 -0.36 11.27
N PHE A 83 31.40 0.47 11.66
CA PHE A 83 31.64 1.74 12.33
C PHE A 83 31.61 1.63 13.86
N TRP A 84 31.15 0.50 14.41
CA TRP A 84 31.10 0.28 15.87
C TRP A 84 32.49 0.07 16.48
N GLU A 85 33.50 -0.21 15.65
CA GLU A 85 34.89 -0.37 16.10
C GLU A 85 35.56 0.96 16.44
N PHE A 86 34.95 2.11 16.09
CA PHE A 86 35.55 3.43 16.24
C PHE A 86 34.52 4.55 16.54
N ASP A 87 34.42 4.97 17.81
CA ASP A 87 33.52 6.04 18.30
C ASP A 87 33.50 7.32 17.45
N LEU A 88 34.66 7.74 16.91
CA LEU A 88 34.76 8.96 16.11
C LEU A 88 34.00 8.83 14.78
N ILE A 89 34.06 7.65 14.16
CA ILE A 89 33.49 7.38 12.84
C ILE A 89 31.98 7.19 12.94
N GLU A 90 31.52 6.48 13.99
CA GLU A 90 30.10 6.37 14.34
C GLU A 90 29.47 7.76 14.48
N ARG A 91 30.08 8.65 15.26
CA ARG A 91 29.57 10.00 15.47
C ARG A 91 29.51 10.84 14.18
N VAL A 92 30.53 10.74 13.33
CA VAL A 92 30.56 11.46 12.03
C VAL A 92 29.48 10.92 11.09
N TYR A 93 29.30 9.59 11.07
CA TYR A 93 28.24 8.94 10.30
C TYR A 93 26.85 9.36 10.78
N ASP A 94 26.58 9.33 12.08
CA ASP A 94 25.30 9.72 12.66
C ASP A 94 24.98 11.19 12.41
N MET A 95 25.96 12.09 12.57
CA MET A 95 25.80 13.51 12.22
C MET A 95 25.43 13.71 10.74
N CYS A 96 26.04 12.91 9.84
CA CYS A 96 25.73 12.99 8.43
C CYS A 96 24.35 12.41 8.10
N ARG A 97 23.94 11.33 8.77
CA ARG A 97 22.63 10.69 8.65
C ARG A 97 21.51 11.63 9.12
N ASP A 98 21.73 12.33 10.22
CA ASP A 98 20.83 13.36 10.76
C ASP A 98 20.77 14.58 9.83
N TYR A 99 21.91 15.04 9.30
CA TYR A 99 21.94 16.14 8.33
C TYR A 99 21.16 15.82 7.04
N LEU A 100 21.18 14.55 6.61
CA LEU A 100 20.45 14.07 5.43
C LEU A 100 18.98 13.69 5.75
N ASP A 101 18.54 13.85 7.00
CA ASP A 101 17.20 13.53 7.48
C ASP A 101 16.73 12.10 7.12
N VAL A 102 17.66 11.13 7.05
CA VAL A 102 17.39 9.77 6.53
C VAL A 102 16.22 9.11 7.27
N HIS A 103 16.19 9.22 8.60
CA HIS A 103 15.11 8.68 9.44
C HIS A 103 13.76 9.34 9.16
N LYS A 104 13.71 10.68 9.18
CA LYS A 104 12.46 11.42 8.94
C LYS A 104 11.88 11.10 7.55
N ARG A 105 12.76 10.98 6.57
CA ARG A 105 12.37 10.64 5.19
C ARG A 105 11.83 9.21 5.09
N LEU A 106 12.46 8.26 5.77
CA LEU A 106 11.95 6.88 5.88
C LEU A 106 10.57 6.83 6.57
N ASP A 107 10.36 7.62 7.64
CA ASP A 107 9.08 7.69 8.33
C ASP A 107 7.97 8.23 7.42
N VAL A 108 8.24 9.31 6.69
CA VAL A 108 7.32 9.88 5.69
C VAL A 108 7.00 8.84 4.61
N LEU A 109 8.00 8.07 4.17
CA LEU A 109 7.83 7.03 3.17
C LEU A 109 6.92 5.90 3.68
N ASN A 110 7.12 5.45 4.91
CA ASN A 110 6.27 4.45 5.57
C ASN A 110 4.82 4.96 5.72
N GLN A 111 4.65 6.22 6.11
CA GLN A 111 3.33 6.84 6.23
C GLN A 111 2.61 6.88 4.87
N LYS A 112 3.32 7.22 3.78
CA LYS A 112 2.75 7.18 2.41
C LYS A 112 2.29 5.77 2.01
N LEU A 113 3.07 4.74 2.37
CA LEU A 113 2.70 3.34 2.13
C LEU A 113 1.45 2.94 2.92
N ASP A 114 1.35 3.34 4.18
CA ASP A 114 0.19 3.03 5.03
C ASP A 114 -1.08 3.72 4.52
N ILE A 115 -1.01 4.99 4.10
CA ILE A 115 -2.15 5.69 3.49
C ILE A 115 -2.63 4.96 2.22
N MET A 116 -1.71 4.49 1.36
CA MET A 116 -2.10 3.72 0.17
C MET A 116 -2.74 2.38 0.53
N LYS A 117 -2.22 1.70 1.56
CA LYS A 117 -2.76 0.44 2.05
C LYS A 117 -4.19 0.65 2.53
N ASP A 118 -4.43 1.63 3.39
CA ASP A 118 -5.75 1.97 3.92
C ASP A 118 -6.74 2.31 2.79
N MET A 119 -6.28 3.04 1.76
CA MET A 119 -7.09 3.34 0.59
C MET A 119 -7.50 2.08 -0.18
N TYR A 120 -6.58 1.13 -0.41
CA TYR A 120 -6.90 -0.11 -1.10
C TYR A 120 -7.81 -1.02 -0.27
N GLU A 121 -7.63 -1.08 1.06
CA GLU A 121 -8.52 -1.84 1.96
C GLU A 121 -9.94 -1.27 1.96
N MET A 122 -10.08 0.06 2.01
CA MET A 122 -11.38 0.73 1.87
C MET A 122 -12.06 0.35 0.55
N ILE A 123 -11.32 0.43 -0.57
CA ILE A 123 -11.86 0.08 -1.88
C ILE A 123 -12.27 -1.40 -1.95
N GLN A 124 -11.44 -2.28 -1.41
CA GLN A 124 -11.71 -3.72 -1.38
C GLN A 124 -12.99 -4.03 -0.59
N ASN A 125 -13.18 -3.38 0.56
CA ASN A 125 -14.38 -3.51 1.37
C ASN A 125 -15.63 -3.06 0.62
N GLU A 126 -15.58 -1.91 -0.06
CA GLU A 126 -16.71 -1.40 -0.84
C GLU A 126 -17.11 -2.36 -1.97
N LEU A 127 -16.14 -2.95 -2.68
CA LEU A 127 -16.41 -3.94 -3.73
C LEU A 127 -17.01 -5.23 -3.18
N ASN A 128 -16.60 -5.65 -1.99
CA ASN A 128 -17.19 -6.82 -1.31
C ASN A 128 -18.66 -6.55 -0.92
N VAL A 129 -18.97 -5.35 -0.43
CA VAL A 129 -20.34 -4.92 -0.14
C VAL A 129 -21.17 -4.90 -1.44
N GLU A 130 -20.64 -4.37 -2.54
CA GLU A 130 -21.34 -4.37 -3.83
C GLU A 130 -21.65 -5.81 -4.30
N HIS A 131 -20.73 -6.74 -4.12
CA HIS A 131 -20.94 -8.15 -4.45
C HIS A 131 -22.02 -8.80 -3.56
N GLY A 132 -22.01 -8.49 -2.25
CA GLY A 132 -23.04 -8.94 -1.31
C GLY A 132 -24.44 -8.43 -1.68
N ASN A 133 -24.57 -7.14 -2.01
CA ASN A 133 -25.85 -6.54 -2.42
C ASN A 133 -26.41 -7.20 -3.68
N LYS A 134 -25.55 -7.58 -4.65
CA LYS A 134 -25.98 -8.30 -5.86
C LYS A 134 -26.53 -9.68 -5.52
N LEU A 135 -25.89 -10.41 -4.59
CA LEU A 135 -26.36 -11.71 -4.14
C LEU A 135 -27.72 -11.58 -3.42
N GLU A 136 -27.88 -10.56 -2.57
CA GLU A 136 -29.14 -10.30 -1.86
C GLU A 136 -30.29 -10.06 -2.83
N VAL A 137 -30.09 -9.23 -3.86
CA VAL A 137 -31.11 -8.97 -4.88
C VAL A 137 -31.50 -10.26 -5.63
N ILE A 138 -30.55 -11.14 -5.95
CA ILE A 138 -30.83 -12.43 -6.58
C ILE A 138 -31.73 -13.28 -5.67
N VAL A 139 -31.41 -13.36 -4.38
CA VAL A 139 -32.21 -14.12 -3.40
C VAL A 139 -33.64 -13.58 -3.30
N ILE A 140 -33.81 -12.26 -3.25
CA ILE A 140 -35.15 -11.63 -3.22
C ILE A 140 -35.96 -11.99 -4.47
N ILE A 141 -35.33 -11.94 -5.66
CA ILE A 141 -36.00 -12.30 -6.92
C ILE A 141 -36.43 -13.78 -6.93
N LEU A 142 -35.58 -14.67 -6.43
CA LEU A 142 -35.89 -16.11 -6.35
C LEU A 142 -37.09 -16.38 -5.43
N ILE A 143 -37.17 -15.71 -4.28
CA ILE A 143 -38.31 -15.84 -3.35
C ILE A 143 -39.61 -15.33 -4.01
N ILE A 144 -39.57 -14.19 -4.71
CA ILE A 144 -40.74 -13.65 -5.42
C ILE A 144 -41.22 -14.64 -6.49
N LEU A 145 -40.29 -15.21 -7.25
CA LEU A 145 -40.61 -16.19 -8.30
C LEU A 145 -41.28 -17.43 -7.72
N GLU A 146 -40.77 -17.96 -6.60
CA GLU A 146 -41.35 -19.11 -5.89
C GLU A 146 -42.80 -18.83 -5.47
N VAL A 147 -43.05 -17.70 -4.81
CA VAL A 147 -44.39 -17.31 -4.35
C VAL A 147 -45.36 -17.15 -5.53
N VAL A 148 -44.91 -16.58 -6.65
CA VAL A 148 -45.75 -16.42 -7.85
C VAL A 148 -46.11 -17.78 -8.46
N LEU A 149 -45.17 -18.73 -8.50
CA LEU A 149 -45.44 -20.08 -9.01
C LEU A 149 -46.43 -20.83 -8.12
N GLU A 150 -46.28 -20.76 -6.79
CA GLU A 150 -47.21 -21.37 -5.85
C GLU A 150 -48.63 -20.78 -6.01
N LEU A 151 -48.74 -19.45 -6.11
CA LEU A 151 -50.04 -18.78 -6.32
C LEU A 151 -50.67 -19.15 -7.66
N ALA A 152 -49.88 -19.22 -8.73
CA ALA A 152 -50.36 -19.65 -10.04
C ALA A 152 -50.87 -21.10 -10.01
N GLN A 153 -50.15 -22.00 -9.32
CA GLN A 153 -50.57 -23.39 -9.15
C GLN A 153 -51.89 -23.50 -8.39
N VAL A 154 -52.03 -22.78 -7.27
CA VAL A 154 -53.27 -22.74 -6.48
C VAL A 154 -54.44 -22.21 -7.31
N ALA A 155 -54.23 -21.15 -8.09
CA ALA A 155 -55.26 -20.60 -8.96
C ALA A 155 -55.71 -21.60 -10.05
N VAL A 156 -54.76 -22.31 -10.67
CA VAL A 156 -55.07 -23.35 -11.66
C VAL A 156 -55.88 -24.49 -11.02
N THR A 157 -55.51 -24.92 -9.82
CA THR A 157 -56.26 -25.93 -9.06
C THR A 157 -57.68 -25.46 -8.73
N MET A 158 -57.87 -24.19 -8.39
CA MET A 158 -59.20 -23.63 -8.10
C MET A 158 -60.10 -23.50 -9.35
N ILE A 159 -59.51 -23.31 -10.53
CA ILE A 159 -60.27 -23.23 -11.80
C ILE A 159 -60.69 -24.62 -12.29
N HIS A 160 -59.86 -25.65 -12.07
CA HIS A 160 -60.13 -27.00 -12.54
C HIS A 160 -60.87 -27.90 -11.54
N GLY A 161 -60.97 -27.50 -10.27
CA GLY A 161 -61.73 -28.19 -9.21
C GLY A 161 -63.09 -27.56 -8.99
#